data_AF-A0A350RB23-F1
#
_entry.id   AF-A0A350RB23-F1
#
_cell.length_a   1.000
_cell.length_b   1.000
_cell.length_c   1.000
_cell.angle_alpha   90.00
_cell.angle_beta   90.00
_cell.angle_gamma   90.00
#
_symmetry.space_group_name_H-M   'P 1'
#
loop_
_entity.id
_entity.type
_entity.pdbx_description
1 polymer ?
#
loop_
_entity_poly.entity_id
_entity_poly.type
_entity_poly.pdbx_seq_one_letter_code
_entity_poly.pdbx_strand_id
1 'polypeptide(L)'
;MFKTAPAICYSGYRENQSPREHNFPSEAEVLEDLMLLSKNFKYIRMYDPYDHAKTVLHVIKTHQIDLKVMLGVEPRGEISNPNCPWGGLHSDEEILYNKTFNFKQLDELAQLCNTYGDIVLAASVGNENTSSWHHNLMKPETIASYATYLKGKIEQPVTFCEGAYNWISHGHVIAEAVDFISIHSYPVWLKTPLKDAVSMTIKDYEDTVKTFPGKPVVFTEFGWATMSNGPMLKEETNEAYQKMYLDQIMPWAKKNNVTMFIFEAFDEPWKGSDQLDEPEKHWGIYDVNRNPKAYAKDALK
;
A
#
# COMPACT_ATOMS: atom_id res chain seq x y z
N MET A 1 -18.02 6.57 1.85
CA MET A 1 -17.05 5.61 1.29
C MET A 1 -17.12 5.66 -0.22
N PHE A 2 -15.97 5.54 -0.91
CA PHE A 2 -15.92 5.42 -2.37
C PHE A 2 -16.50 4.09 -2.86
N LYS A 3 -16.90 4.01 -4.13
CA LYS A 3 -17.48 2.79 -4.72
C LYS A 3 -16.42 1.72 -4.91
N THR A 4 -16.81 0.45 -4.88
CA THR A 4 -15.89 -0.65 -5.22
C THR A 4 -15.50 -0.59 -6.70
N ALA A 5 -14.19 -0.67 -6.97
CA ALA A 5 -13.65 -0.75 -8.33
C ALA A 5 -12.29 -1.48 -8.33
N PRO A 6 -11.81 -1.95 -9.50
CA PRO A 6 -10.48 -2.54 -9.62
C PRO A 6 -9.39 -1.57 -9.18
N ALA A 7 -8.48 -2.04 -8.32
CA ALA A 7 -7.49 -1.20 -7.65
C ALA A 7 -6.10 -1.88 -7.63
N ILE A 8 -5.04 -1.08 -7.63
CA ILE A 8 -3.65 -1.57 -7.63
C ILE A 8 -2.71 -0.62 -6.88
N CYS A 9 -1.70 -1.14 -6.21
CA CYS A 9 -0.62 -0.34 -5.63
C CYS A 9 0.35 0.07 -6.73
N TYR A 10 0.77 1.33 -6.72
CA TYR A 10 1.58 1.89 -7.78
C TYR A 10 2.72 2.76 -7.24
N SER A 11 3.91 2.39 -7.68
CA SER A 11 5.11 3.22 -7.75
C SER A 11 5.76 2.95 -9.11
N GLY A 12 6.23 4.00 -9.76
CA GLY A 12 6.72 3.94 -11.15
C GLY A 12 8.23 3.73 -11.28
N TYR A 13 8.96 3.44 -10.20
CA TYR A 13 10.42 3.41 -10.21
C TYR A 13 10.96 2.31 -11.15
N ARG A 14 11.79 2.70 -12.12
CA ARG A 14 12.49 1.81 -13.05
C ARG A 14 13.89 1.43 -12.52
N GLU A 15 14.64 0.68 -13.32
CA GLU A 15 16.04 0.40 -13.07
C GLU A 15 16.84 1.69 -12.78
N ASN A 16 17.67 1.69 -11.74
CA ASN A 16 18.44 2.84 -11.24
C ASN A 16 17.62 4.03 -10.71
N GLN A 17 16.30 3.92 -10.61
CA GLN A 17 15.44 4.92 -9.96
C GLN A 17 15.10 4.46 -8.54
N SER A 18 14.99 5.40 -7.62
CA SER A 18 14.69 5.11 -6.21
C SER A 18 14.24 6.37 -5.48
N PRO A 19 13.24 6.28 -4.58
CA PRO A 19 12.90 7.38 -3.69
C PRO A 19 14.06 7.72 -2.74
N ARG A 20 14.93 6.75 -2.41
CA ARG A 20 16.07 6.94 -1.48
C ARG A 20 17.18 7.79 -2.09
N GLU A 21 17.42 7.60 -3.39
CA GLU A 21 18.47 8.31 -4.14
C GLU A 21 17.93 9.57 -4.83
N HIS A 22 16.66 9.93 -4.58
CA HIS A 22 15.98 11.05 -5.23
C HIS A 22 16.03 11.01 -6.76
N ASN A 23 16.05 9.80 -7.34
CA ASN A 23 15.97 9.59 -8.78
C ASN A 23 14.58 9.07 -9.12
N PHE A 24 13.71 9.98 -9.57
CA PHE A 24 12.29 9.73 -9.77
C PHE A 24 11.94 9.44 -11.24
N PRO A 25 10.86 8.70 -11.51
CA PRO A 25 10.32 8.55 -12.86
C PRO A 25 9.96 9.92 -13.47
N SER A 26 10.32 10.11 -14.74
CA SER A 26 9.95 11.29 -15.52
C SER A 26 8.45 11.33 -15.81
N GLU A 27 7.91 12.51 -16.16
CA GLU A 27 6.51 12.64 -16.58
C GLU A 27 6.12 11.71 -17.74
N ALA A 28 7.04 11.47 -18.69
CA ALA A 28 6.80 10.57 -19.81
C ALA A 28 6.69 9.10 -19.37
N GLU A 29 7.54 8.65 -18.45
CA GLU A 29 7.46 7.31 -17.87
C GLU A 29 6.19 7.14 -17.02
N VAL A 30 5.84 8.16 -16.22
CA VAL A 30 4.59 8.17 -15.44
C VAL A 30 3.37 8.12 -16.38
N LEU A 31 3.37 8.87 -17.48
CA LEU A 31 2.28 8.83 -18.45
C LEU A 31 2.15 7.44 -19.09
N GLU A 32 3.26 6.81 -19.48
CA GLU A 32 3.28 5.44 -20.01
C GLU A 32 2.60 4.47 -19.03
N ASP A 33 3.02 4.51 -17.77
CA ASP A 33 2.52 3.62 -16.71
C ASP A 33 1.02 3.86 -16.46
N LEU A 34 0.58 5.11 -16.32
CA LEU A 34 -0.82 5.43 -16.04
C LEU A 34 -1.74 5.10 -17.22
N MET A 35 -1.29 5.27 -18.46
CA MET A 35 -2.03 4.85 -19.65
C MET A 35 -2.14 3.33 -19.76
N LEU A 36 -1.13 2.59 -19.29
CA LEU A 36 -1.20 1.13 -19.17
C LEU A 36 -2.22 0.70 -18.10
N LEU A 37 -2.13 1.27 -16.90
CA LEU A 37 -2.96 0.87 -15.76
C LEU A 37 -4.43 1.28 -15.92
N SER A 38 -4.72 2.46 -16.46
CA SER A 38 -6.10 2.99 -16.62
C SER A 38 -7.02 2.16 -17.51
N LYS A 39 -6.46 1.23 -18.31
CA LYS A 39 -7.23 0.27 -19.12
C LYS A 39 -8.03 -0.69 -18.26
N ASN A 40 -7.48 -1.08 -17.10
CA ASN A 40 -8.01 -2.17 -16.28
C ASN A 40 -8.29 -1.76 -14.82
N PHE A 41 -7.67 -0.68 -14.35
CA PHE A 41 -7.80 -0.18 -13.00
C PHE A 41 -8.52 1.16 -12.96
N LYS A 42 -9.21 1.42 -11.84
CA LYS A 42 -9.80 2.72 -11.52
C LYS A 42 -9.09 3.41 -10.39
N TYR A 43 -8.51 2.65 -9.46
CA TYR A 43 -7.82 3.19 -8.30
C TYR A 43 -6.37 2.77 -8.28
N ILE A 44 -5.49 3.73 -8.00
CA ILE A 44 -4.10 3.48 -7.65
C ILE A 44 -3.83 3.92 -6.21
N ARG A 45 -2.94 3.21 -5.52
CA ARG A 45 -2.45 3.62 -4.19
C ARG A 45 -0.98 4.00 -4.27
N MET A 46 -0.62 5.12 -3.64
CA MET A 46 0.75 5.60 -3.47
C MET A 46 1.07 5.81 -1.98
N TYR A 47 2.36 5.86 -1.65
CA TYR A 47 2.86 5.68 -0.28
C TYR A 47 3.32 6.96 0.41
N ASP A 48 3.63 8.02 -0.35
CA ASP A 48 4.12 9.28 0.15
C ASP A 48 3.54 10.48 -0.63
N PRO A 49 3.59 11.71 -0.08
CA PRO A 49 3.06 12.90 -0.74
C PRO A 49 4.14 13.73 -1.46
N TYR A 50 5.28 13.16 -1.85
CA TYR A 50 6.42 13.89 -2.39
C TYR A 50 6.44 13.91 -3.93
N ASP A 51 7.63 14.07 -4.51
CA ASP A 51 7.82 14.45 -5.91
C ASP A 51 7.19 13.46 -6.90
N HIS A 52 7.27 12.15 -6.61
CA HIS A 52 6.64 11.15 -7.48
C HIS A 52 5.11 11.25 -7.43
N ALA A 53 4.49 11.36 -6.26
CA ALA A 53 3.05 11.54 -6.12
C ALA A 53 2.56 12.84 -6.76
N LYS A 54 3.30 13.94 -6.60
CA LYS A 54 3.02 15.22 -7.27
C LYS A 54 3.02 15.07 -8.79
N THR A 55 4.03 14.40 -9.33
CA THR A 55 4.16 14.12 -10.77
C THR A 55 2.97 13.29 -11.26
N VAL A 56 2.59 12.25 -10.53
CA VAL A 56 1.44 11.38 -10.87
C VAL A 56 0.13 12.16 -10.88
N LEU A 57 -0.16 12.94 -9.84
CA LEU A 57 -1.36 13.78 -9.78
C LEU A 57 -1.39 14.81 -10.92
N HIS A 58 -0.23 15.41 -11.23
CA HIS A 58 -0.09 16.33 -12.35
C HIS A 58 -0.40 15.65 -13.68
N VAL A 59 0.21 14.49 -13.96
CA VAL A 59 -0.01 13.74 -15.21
C VAL A 59 -1.47 13.29 -15.34
N ILE A 60 -2.10 12.76 -14.28
CA ILE A 60 -3.52 12.38 -14.30
C ILE A 60 -4.38 13.59 -14.68
N LYS A 61 -4.14 14.75 -14.06
CA LYS A 61 -4.91 15.97 -14.31
C LYS A 61 -4.70 16.50 -15.73
N THR A 62 -3.44 16.60 -16.17
CA THR A 62 -3.05 17.15 -17.48
C THR A 62 -3.58 16.29 -18.62
N HIS A 63 -3.52 14.96 -18.49
CA HIS A 63 -3.93 14.01 -19.53
C HIS A 63 -5.36 13.47 -19.35
N GLN A 64 -6.09 13.93 -18.33
CA GLN A 64 -7.47 13.51 -18.02
C GLN A 64 -7.60 11.98 -17.91
N ILE A 65 -6.63 11.34 -17.25
CA ILE A 65 -6.60 9.89 -17.10
C ILE A 65 -7.69 9.47 -16.11
N ASP A 66 -8.51 8.48 -16.46
CA ASP A 66 -9.61 7.98 -15.61
C ASP A 66 -9.08 7.05 -14.50
N LEU A 67 -8.26 7.62 -13.62
CA LEU A 67 -7.74 7.02 -12.40
C LEU A 67 -8.01 7.94 -11.21
N LYS A 68 -8.30 7.35 -10.05
CA LYS A 68 -8.30 8.04 -8.76
C LYS A 68 -7.17 7.52 -7.89
N VAL A 69 -6.68 8.36 -6.99
CA VAL A 69 -5.48 8.08 -6.19
C VAL A 69 -5.83 8.00 -4.72
N MET A 70 -5.44 6.90 -4.06
CA MET A 70 -5.28 6.88 -2.61
C MET A 70 -3.85 7.28 -2.27
N LEU A 71 -3.68 8.36 -1.53
CA LEU A 71 -2.36 8.84 -1.10
C LEU A 71 -2.09 8.44 0.34
N GLY A 72 -0.83 8.22 0.69
CA GLY A 72 -0.39 7.93 2.05
C GLY A 72 0.74 8.83 2.50
N VAL A 73 1.12 8.64 3.76
CA VAL A 73 2.41 9.07 4.30
C VAL A 73 3.14 7.85 4.85
N GLU A 74 4.47 7.93 4.85
CA GLU A 74 5.38 7.02 5.55
C GLU A 74 5.92 7.78 6.79
N PRO A 75 5.17 7.80 7.90
CA PRO A 75 5.56 8.54 9.09
C PRO A 75 6.79 7.91 9.76
N ARG A 76 7.67 8.74 10.30
CA ARG A 76 8.85 8.31 11.05
C ARG A 76 8.46 7.84 12.45
N GLY A 77 9.22 6.88 12.98
CA GLY A 77 8.93 6.27 14.29
C GLY A 77 8.94 7.29 15.43
N GLU A 78 7.91 7.25 16.27
CA GLU A 78 7.86 7.99 17.53
C GLU A 78 8.16 7.11 18.76
N ILE A 79 8.51 5.85 18.52
CA ILE A 79 8.97 4.89 19.52
C ILE A 79 10.26 4.26 19.01
N SER A 80 11.28 4.24 19.87
CA SER A 80 12.50 3.45 19.63
C SER A 80 12.19 1.96 19.74
N ASN A 81 12.49 1.19 18.70
CA ASN A 81 12.21 -0.24 18.58
C ASN A 81 13.51 -1.07 18.51
N PRO A 82 14.18 -1.34 19.66
CA PRO A 82 15.47 -2.02 19.69
C PRO A 82 15.42 -3.49 19.23
N ASN A 83 14.22 -4.09 19.15
CA ASN A 83 14.04 -5.48 18.76
C ASN A 83 13.68 -5.65 17.28
N CYS A 84 13.60 -4.55 16.53
CA CYS A 84 13.29 -4.60 15.11
C CYS A 84 14.50 -5.13 14.31
N PRO A 85 14.32 -6.15 13.45
CA PRO A 85 15.41 -6.70 12.65
C PRO A 85 15.94 -5.73 11.58
N TRP A 86 15.18 -4.68 11.26
CA TRP A 86 15.48 -3.71 10.20
C TRP A 86 16.01 -2.37 10.72
N GLY A 87 16.44 -2.31 11.98
CA GLY A 87 16.76 -1.05 12.67
C GLY A 87 15.51 -0.40 13.28
N GLY A 88 15.64 0.80 13.82
CA GLY A 88 14.53 1.47 14.54
C GLY A 88 14.91 2.01 15.91
N LEU A 89 16.20 2.08 16.22
CA LEU A 89 16.68 2.87 17.34
C LEU A 89 16.53 4.35 16.98
N HIS A 90 15.78 5.06 17.81
CA HIS A 90 15.65 6.52 17.77
C HIS A 90 16.09 7.09 19.12
N SER A 91 16.92 8.12 19.10
CA SER A 91 17.22 8.96 20.27
C SER A 91 16.02 9.82 20.65
N ASP A 92 16.02 10.36 21.87
CA ASP A 92 14.96 11.26 22.33
C ASP A 92 14.85 12.53 21.44
N GLU A 93 15.99 13.02 20.93
CA GLU A 93 16.02 14.16 20.00
C GLU A 93 15.40 13.81 18.65
N GLU A 94 15.72 12.64 18.09
CA GLU A 94 15.11 12.14 16.84
C GLU A 94 13.60 11.93 17.01
N ILE A 95 13.15 11.38 18.14
CA ILE A 95 11.71 11.22 18.42
C ILE A 95 11.00 12.59 18.47
N LEU A 96 11.63 13.60 19.08
CA LEU A 96 11.06 14.95 19.13
C LEU A 96 10.99 15.59 17.73
N TYR A 97 12.04 15.39 16.92
CA TYR A 97 12.05 15.80 15.52
C TYR A 97 10.96 15.10 14.71
N ASN A 98 10.85 13.76 14.83
CA ASN A 98 9.90 12.93 14.09
C ASN A 98 8.46 13.38 14.32
N LYS A 99 8.09 13.71 15.56
CA LYS A 99 6.78 14.30 15.90
C LYS A 99 6.45 15.52 15.05
N THR A 100 7.40 16.46 14.95
CA THR A 100 7.20 17.69 14.17
C THR A 100 7.19 17.40 12.67
N PHE A 101 8.10 16.54 12.21
CA PHE A 101 8.21 16.15 10.80
C PHE A 101 6.95 15.45 10.30
N ASN A 102 6.38 14.53 11.07
CA ASN A 102 5.19 13.78 10.69
C ASN A 102 3.97 14.68 10.49
N PHE A 103 3.75 15.68 11.35
CA PHE A 103 2.69 16.68 11.11
C PHE A 103 2.94 17.48 9.83
N LYS A 104 4.19 17.81 9.51
CA LYS A 104 4.54 18.44 8.22
C LYS A 104 4.21 17.53 7.03
N GLN A 105 4.42 16.21 7.14
CA GLN A 105 4.01 15.25 6.10
C GLN A 105 2.49 15.24 5.92
N LEU A 106 1.73 15.27 7.01
CA LEU A 106 0.26 15.33 6.97
C LEU A 106 -0.24 16.64 6.35
N ASP A 107 0.44 17.75 6.60
CA ASP A 107 0.12 19.04 5.97
C ASP A 107 0.35 19.00 4.45
N GLU A 108 1.45 18.39 3.99
CA GLU A 108 1.72 18.20 2.57
C GLU A 108 0.66 17.29 1.92
N LEU A 109 0.32 16.18 2.57
CA LEU A 109 -0.75 15.28 2.13
C LEU A 109 -2.09 16.02 2.04
N ALA A 110 -2.42 16.85 3.04
CA ALA A 110 -3.64 17.64 3.04
C ALA A 110 -3.67 18.66 1.89
N GLN A 111 -2.53 19.29 1.58
CA GLN A 111 -2.42 20.20 0.44
C GLN A 111 -2.70 19.49 -0.89
N LEU A 112 -2.15 18.29 -1.09
CA LEU A 112 -2.42 17.50 -2.29
C LEU A 112 -3.89 17.07 -2.38
N CYS A 113 -4.48 16.60 -1.27
CA CYS A 113 -5.89 16.23 -1.20
C CYS A 113 -6.80 17.40 -1.59
N ASN A 114 -6.50 18.61 -1.12
CA ASN A 114 -7.30 19.80 -1.42
C ASN A 114 -7.07 20.33 -2.86
N THR A 115 -5.85 20.24 -3.37
CA THR A 115 -5.50 20.71 -4.72
C THR A 115 -6.04 19.80 -5.83
N TYR A 116 -6.07 18.50 -5.56
CA TYR A 116 -6.45 17.44 -6.50
C TYR A 116 -7.69 16.69 -5.99
N GLY A 117 -8.63 17.37 -5.34
CA GLY A 117 -9.74 16.71 -4.65
C GLY A 117 -10.71 15.95 -5.55
N ASP A 118 -10.69 16.25 -6.85
CA ASP A 118 -11.39 15.48 -7.88
C ASP A 118 -10.67 14.17 -8.24
N ILE A 119 -9.37 14.05 -7.98
CA ILE A 119 -8.53 12.88 -8.31
C ILE A 119 -8.23 12.04 -7.06
N VAL A 120 -7.97 12.66 -5.91
CA VAL A 120 -7.67 11.96 -4.67
C VAL A 120 -8.94 11.36 -4.07
N LEU A 121 -8.98 10.03 -3.93
CA LEU A 121 -10.16 9.28 -3.45
C LEU A 121 -10.17 9.06 -1.94
N ALA A 122 -9.00 8.97 -1.32
CA ALA A 122 -8.80 8.69 0.09
C ALA A 122 -7.35 9.01 0.50
N ALA A 123 -7.12 9.17 1.80
CA ALA A 123 -5.82 9.47 2.37
C ALA A 123 -5.49 8.50 3.53
N SER A 124 -4.24 8.04 3.62
CA SER A 124 -3.75 7.24 4.74
C SER A 124 -2.77 8.02 5.60
N VAL A 125 -2.91 7.93 6.93
CA VAL A 125 -2.00 8.57 7.90
C VAL A 125 -0.79 7.74 8.29
N GLY A 126 -0.62 6.56 7.69
CA GLY A 126 0.54 5.71 7.93
C GLY A 126 0.47 4.36 7.23
N ASN A 127 1.56 3.62 7.33
CA ASN A 127 1.74 2.30 6.75
C ASN A 127 2.46 1.39 7.75
N GLU A 128 1.75 0.41 8.31
CA GLU A 128 2.26 -0.65 9.18
C GLU A 128 3.02 -0.21 10.44
N ASN A 129 2.86 1.06 10.82
CA ASN A 129 3.61 1.65 11.92
C ASN A 129 3.21 1.15 13.32
N THR A 130 2.23 0.26 13.46
CA THR A 130 1.88 -0.37 14.74
C THR A 130 2.39 -1.81 14.86
N SER A 131 3.01 -2.32 13.80
CA SER A 131 3.67 -3.62 13.78
C SER A 131 4.94 -3.63 14.61
N SER A 132 5.10 -4.62 15.51
CA SER A 132 6.29 -4.78 16.36
C SER A 132 7.59 -4.99 15.58
N TRP A 133 7.50 -5.42 14.33
CA TRP A 133 8.63 -5.63 13.42
C TRP A 133 8.99 -4.39 12.60
N HIS A 134 8.23 -3.28 12.71
CA HIS A 134 8.46 -2.07 11.93
C HIS A 134 9.48 -1.13 12.61
N HIS A 135 10.38 -0.56 11.82
CA HIS A 135 11.45 0.34 12.31
C HIS A 135 10.91 1.75 12.68
N ASN A 136 9.83 2.17 12.02
CA ASN A 136 9.09 3.39 12.35
C ASN A 136 7.88 3.08 13.26
N LEU A 137 8.14 2.50 14.44
CA LEU A 137 7.09 2.10 15.37
C LEU A 137 6.39 3.33 15.99
N MET A 138 5.07 3.25 16.13
CA MET A 138 4.21 4.26 16.73
C MET A 138 3.12 3.64 17.60
N LYS A 139 2.62 4.44 18.55
CA LYS A 139 1.49 4.02 19.39
C LYS A 139 0.18 4.12 18.59
N PRO A 140 -0.78 3.20 18.76
CA PRO A 140 -2.09 3.32 18.14
C PRO A 140 -2.79 4.67 18.41
N GLU A 141 -2.63 5.24 19.62
CA GLU A 141 -3.20 6.55 19.96
C GLU A 141 -2.57 7.70 19.16
N THR A 142 -1.27 7.61 18.85
CA THR A 142 -0.60 8.58 17.99
C THR A 142 -1.21 8.54 16.59
N ILE A 143 -1.40 7.35 16.02
CA ILE A 143 -2.01 7.17 14.69
C ILE A 143 -3.46 7.68 14.68
N ALA A 144 -4.24 7.38 15.72
CA ALA A 144 -5.60 7.91 15.86
C ALA A 144 -5.63 9.45 15.92
N SER A 145 -4.66 10.07 16.59
CA SER A 145 -4.51 11.52 16.63
C SER A 145 -4.18 12.12 15.25
N TYR A 146 -3.34 11.45 14.47
CA TYR A 146 -3.02 11.86 13.09
C TYR A 146 -4.22 11.75 12.18
N ALA A 147 -5.00 10.67 12.28
CA ALA A 147 -6.25 10.51 11.53
C ALA A 147 -7.23 11.65 11.85
N THR A 148 -7.41 11.97 13.13
CA THR A 148 -8.26 13.09 13.56
C THR A 148 -7.76 14.42 13.04
N TYR A 149 -6.44 14.66 13.09
CA TYR A 149 -5.81 15.86 12.58
C TYR A 149 -6.02 16.04 11.07
N LEU A 150 -5.76 15.00 10.28
CA LEU A 150 -5.91 15.05 8.83
C LEU A 150 -7.36 15.25 8.41
N LYS A 151 -8.32 14.57 9.08
CA LYS A 151 -9.77 14.77 8.84
C LYS A 151 -10.23 16.20 9.10
N GLY A 152 -9.55 16.94 9.97
CA GLY A 152 -9.83 18.37 10.18
C GLY A 152 -9.39 19.27 9.02
N LYS A 153 -8.70 18.75 8.00
CA LYS A 153 -8.07 19.52 6.93
C LYS A 153 -8.49 19.13 5.52
N ILE A 154 -9.14 17.98 5.35
CA ILE A 154 -9.51 17.43 4.04
C ILE A 154 -10.94 16.90 4.06
N GLU A 155 -11.55 16.77 2.87
CA GLU A 155 -12.90 16.20 2.72
C GLU A 155 -12.88 14.71 2.38
N GLN A 156 -11.75 14.18 1.92
CA GLN A 156 -11.60 12.79 1.53
C GLN A 156 -11.61 11.86 2.76
N PRO A 157 -12.11 10.62 2.61
CA PRO A 157 -12.01 9.61 3.65
C PRO A 157 -10.57 9.35 4.08
N VAL A 158 -10.34 9.30 5.40
CA VAL A 158 -9.05 9.03 6.02
C VAL A 158 -9.00 7.61 6.60
N THR A 159 -7.85 6.94 6.43
CA THR A 159 -7.56 5.62 7.00
C THR A 159 -6.13 5.51 7.54
N PHE A 160 -5.77 4.31 8.01
CA PHE A 160 -4.42 3.88 8.35
C PHE A 160 -4.21 2.47 7.77
N CYS A 161 -3.14 2.28 7.00
CA CYS A 161 -2.89 1.01 6.31
C CYS A 161 -2.05 0.08 7.19
N GLU A 162 -2.54 -1.14 7.47
CA GLU A 162 -1.88 -2.04 8.43
C GLU A 162 -2.26 -3.50 8.19
N GLY A 163 -1.43 -4.46 8.63
CA GLY A 163 -1.73 -5.89 8.54
C GLY A 163 -3.01 -6.27 9.28
N ALA A 164 -3.82 -7.19 8.72
CA ALA A 164 -5.10 -7.60 9.30
C ALA A 164 -5.00 -8.05 10.77
N TYR A 165 -3.93 -8.79 11.10
CA TYR A 165 -3.63 -9.20 12.48
C TYR A 165 -3.42 -8.01 13.44
N ASN A 166 -2.65 -7.00 13.03
CA ASN A 166 -2.37 -5.83 13.86
C ASN A 166 -3.60 -4.92 14.00
N TRP A 167 -4.44 -4.86 12.97
CA TRP A 167 -5.75 -4.19 13.08
C TRP A 167 -6.59 -4.79 14.20
N ILE A 168 -6.73 -6.12 14.24
CA ILE A 168 -7.51 -6.80 15.29
C ILE A 168 -6.84 -6.64 16.67
N SER A 169 -5.50 -6.68 16.73
CA SER A 169 -4.77 -6.69 17.99
C SER A 169 -4.62 -5.30 18.62
N HIS A 170 -4.43 -4.26 17.81
CA HIS A 170 -4.03 -2.92 18.27
C HIS A 170 -4.91 -1.79 17.72
N GLY A 171 -5.77 -2.08 16.73
CA GLY A 171 -6.44 -1.06 15.93
C GLY A 171 -7.71 -0.46 16.52
N HIS A 172 -8.18 -0.89 17.70
CA HIS A 172 -9.46 -0.42 18.26
C HIS A 172 -9.55 1.11 18.40
N VAL A 173 -8.54 1.77 18.96
CA VAL A 173 -8.53 3.24 19.09
C VAL A 173 -8.40 3.94 17.73
N ILE A 174 -7.72 3.32 16.77
CA ILE A 174 -7.55 3.86 15.41
C ILE A 174 -8.88 3.78 14.66
N ALA A 175 -9.59 2.66 14.79
CA ALA A 175 -10.88 2.39 14.15
C ALA A 175 -11.93 3.47 14.47
N GLU A 176 -11.89 4.04 15.68
CA GLU A 176 -12.76 5.13 16.10
C GLU A 176 -12.49 6.43 15.33
N ALA A 177 -11.22 6.71 15.01
CA ALA A 177 -10.79 7.95 14.35
C ALA A 177 -10.93 7.91 12.81
N VAL A 178 -10.74 6.75 12.19
CA VAL A 178 -10.74 6.59 10.72
C VAL A 178 -12.13 6.38 10.11
N ASP A 179 -12.26 6.66 8.81
CA ASP A 179 -13.51 6.50 8.06
C ASP A 179 -13.75 5.07 7.56
N PHE A 180 -12.68 4.30 7.36
CA PHE A 180 -12.72 2.89 6.98
C PHE A 180 -11.45 2.16 7.47
N ILE A 181 -11.55 0.84 7.58
CA ILE A 181 -10.45 -0.05 7.97
C ILE A 181 -9.72 -0.52 6.71
N SER A 182 -8.40 -0.50 6.77
CA SER A 182 -7.52 -0.69 5.62
C SER A 182 -6.49 -1.77 5.94
N ILE A 183 -6.77 -3.00 5.48
CA ILE A 183 -6.01 -4.20 5.87
C ILE A 183 -5.01 -4.64 4.80
N HIS A 184 -3.89 -5.22 5.24
CA HIS A 184 -2.96 -5.96 4.39
C HIS A 184 -3.04 -7.46 4.66
N SER A 185 -2.87 -8.28 3.61
CA SER A 185 -2.83 -9.74 3.70
C SER A 185 -1.83 -10.33 2.71
N TYR A 186 -0.81 -11.02 3.24
CA TYR A 186 0.30 -11.61 2.48
C TYR A 186 0.52 -13.08 2.88
N PRO A 187 -0.31 -14.03 2.42
CA PRO A 187 -0.22 -15.42 2.84
C PRO A 187 1.15 -16.06 2.56
N VAL A 188 1.75 -15.79 1.38
CA VAL A 188 3.06 -16.35 1.02
C VAL A 188 4.17 -15.88 1.97
N TRP A 189 4.14 -14.59 2.37
CA TRP A 189 5.06 -14.00 3.35
C TRP A 189 4.92 -14.70 4.71
N LEU A 190 3.68 -14.98 5.12
CA LEU A 190 3.35 -15.69 6.36
C LEU A 190 3.53 -17.21 6.26
N LYS A 191 4.21 -17.68 5.20
CA LYS A 191 4.48 -19.08 4.90
C LYS A 191 3.22 -19.96 4.85
N THR A 192 2.14 -19.40 4.36
CA THR A 192 0.89 -20.13 4.08
C THR A 192 0.90 -20.65 2.64
N PRO A 193 0.81 -21.98 2.43
CA PRO A 193 0.78 -22.55 1.08
C PRO A 193 -0.41 -22.06 0.26
N LEU A 194 -0.26 -22.01 -1.06
CA LEU A 194 -1.25 -21.50 -2.02
C LEU A 194 -2.64 -22.13 -1.85
N LYS A 195 -2.69 -23.44 -1.55
CA LYS A 195 -3.94 -24.17 -1.32
C LYS A 195 -4.79 -23.61 -0.16
N ASP A 196 -4.15 -22.94 0.81
CA ASP A 196 -4.78 -22.39 2.01
C ASP A 196 -4.85 -20.85 1.96
N ALA A 197 -4.09 -20.22 1.06
CA ALA A 197 -3.90 -18.77 0.98
C ALA A 197 -5.19 -17.98 0.75
N VAL A 198 -6.04 -18.41 -0.19
CA VAL A 198 -7.30 -17.72 -0.49
C VAL A 198 -8.23 -17.74 0.73
N SER A 199 -8.33 -18.89 1.40
CA SER A 199 -9.13 -19.04 2.62
C SER A 199 -8.60 -18.15 3.74
N MET A 200 -7.28 -18.02 3.88
CA MET A 200 -6.66 -17.12 4.85
C MET A 200 -7.02 -15.66 4.57
N THR A 201 -6.87 -15.18 3.33
CA THR A 201 -7.18 -13.79 2.99
C THR A 201 -8.67 -13.47 3.17
N ILE A 202 -9.57 -14.40 2.84
CA ILE A 202 -11.00 -14.24 3.12
C ILE A 202 -11.25 -14.16 4.64
N LYS A 203 -10.58 -15.01 5.43
CA LYS A 203 -10.69 -15.00 6.88
C LYS A 203 -10.19 -13.69 7.50
N ASP A 204 -9.09 -13.13 7.00
CA ASP A 204 -8.58 -11.81 7.42
C ASP A 204 -9.66 -10.73 7.27
N TYR A 205 -10.40 -10.74 6.15
CA TYR A 205 -11.53 -9.83 5.94
C TYR A 205 -12.67 -10.09 6.92
N GLU A 206 -13.13 -11.35 7.02
CA GLU A 206 -14.28 -11.72 7.85
C GLU A 206 -14.05 -11.42 9.34
N ASP A 207 -12.86 -11.73 9.86
CA ASP A 207 -12.50 -11.42 11.24
C ASP A 207 -12.40 -9.90 11.47
N THR A 208 -11.88 -9.15 10.50
CA THR A 208 -11.83 -7.68 10.59
C THR A 208 -13.24 -7.08 10.62
N VAL A 209 -14.14 -7.51 9.73
CA VAL A 209 -15.55 -7.08 9.71
C VAL A 209 -16.26 -7.41 11.01
N LYS A 210 -16.00 -8.61 11.56
CA LYS A 210 -16.55 -9.04 12.85
C LYS A 210 -16.04 -8.19 14.02
N THR A 211 -14.78 -7.77 13.97
CA THR A 211 -14.12 -6.99 15.04
C THR A 211 -14.56 -5.52 15.01
N PHE A 212 -14.77 -4.95 13.83
CA PHE A 212 -15.16 -3.56 13.62
C PHE A 212 -16.51 -3.45 12.90
N PRO A 213 -17.61 -3.88 13.55
CA PRO A 213 -18.92 -3.92 12.90
C PRO A 213 -19.36 -2.53 12.44
N GLY A 214 -19.83 -2.44 11.20
CA GLY A 214 -20.32 -1.18 10.60
C GLY A 214 -19.22 -0.26 10.03
N LYS A 215 -17.94 -0.57 10.25
CA LYS A 215 -16.84 0.10 9.55
C LYS A 215 -16.57 -0.63 8.23
N PRO A 216 -16.52 0.07 7.09
CA PRO A 216 -16.13 -0.58 5.86
C PRO A 216 -14.69 -1.06 5.89
N VAL A 217 -14.41 -2.18 5.21
CA VAL A 217 -13.07 -2.80 5.15
C VAL A 217 -12.59 -2.84 3.71
N VAL A 218 -11.35 -2.41 3.48
CA VAL A 218 -10.67 -2.38 2.18
C VAL A 218 -9.34 -3.09 2.33
N PHE A 219 -8.96 -3.93 1.35
CA PHE A 219 -7.58 -4.40 1.26
C PHE A 219 -6.75 -3.35 0.54
N THR A 220 -5.92 -2.62 1.26
CA THR A 220 -5.01 -1.65 0.63
C THR A 220 -3.70 -2.26 0.17
N GLU A 221 -3.44 -3.50 0.58
CA GLU A 221 -2.45 -4.39 -0.03
C GLU A 221 -2.90 -5.83 0.10
N PHE A 222 -2.64 -6.57 -0.95
CA PHE A 222 -2.57 -8.02 -0.92
C PHE A 222 -1.83 -8.46 -2.18
N GLY A 223 -1.11 -9.57 -2.13
CA GLY A 223 -0.33 -9.98 -3.29
C GLY A 223 0.32 -11.34 -3.13
N TRP A 224 1.08 -11.70 -4.15
CA TRP A 224 1.89 -12.91 -4.18
C TRP A 224 3.16 -12.65 -4.99
N ALA A 225 4.32 -12.76 -4.33
CA ALA A 225 5.62 -12.53 -4.96
C ALA A 225 5.97 -13.63 -5.97
N THR A 226 6.70 -13.28 -7.03
CA THR A 226 7.13 -14.20 -8.09
C THR A 226 8.57 -14.69 -7.94
N MET A 227 9.29 -14.23 -6.93
CA MET A 227 10.63 -14.72 -6.59
C MET A 227 10.93 -14.46 -5.11
N SER A 228 11.78 -15.28 -4.50
CA SER A 228 12.28 -15.06 -3.14
C SER A 228 13.58 -15.80 -2.85
N ASN A 229 14.40 -15.24 -1.95
CA ASN A 229 15.61 -15.84 -1.40
C ASN A 229 15.39 -16.65 -0.09
N GLY A 230 14.16 -16.75 0.44
CA GLY A 230 13.81 -17.61 1.59
C GLY A 230 13.07 -17.03 2.82
N PRO A 231 12.82 -15.72 3.00
CA PRO A 231 12.04 -15.24 4.15
C PRO A 231 10.57 -15.70 4.10
N MET A 232 10.07 -16.04 2.91
CA MET A 232 8.74 -16.60 2.63
C MET A 232 8.82 -18.02 2.06
N LEU A 233 7.69 -18.62 1.66
CA LEU A 233 7.68 -19.93 0.97
C LEU A 233 8.26 -19.82 -0.45
N LYS A 234 9.59 -19.92 -0.54
CA LYS A 234 10.38 -19.80 -1.77
C LYS A 234 9.91 -20.73 -2.90
N GLU A 235 9.49 -21.94 -2.56
CA GLU A 235 9.07 -22.95 -3.55
C GLU A 235 7.78 -22.56 -4.28
N GLU A 236 7.01 -21.63 -3.70
CA GLU A 236 5.74 -21.17 -4.25
C GLU A 236 5.81 -19.72 -4.77
N THR A 237 7.00 -19.12 -4.87
CA THR A 237 7.17 -17.79 -5.47
C THR A 237 7.54 -17.90 -6.94
N ASN A 238 6.54 -17.84 -7.81
CA ASN A 238 6.67 -17.78 -9.27
C ASN A 238 5.39 -17.21 -9.90
N GLU A 239 5.46 -16.85 -11.19
CA GLU A 239 4.33 -16.24 -11.91
C GLU A 239 3.08 -17.15 -11.97
N ALA A 240 3.25 -18.47 -12.05
CA ALA A 240 2.11 -19.39 -12.11
C ALA A 240 1.35 -19.39 -10.78
N TYR A 241 2.05 -19.37 -9.65
CA TYR A 241 1.44 -19.30 -8.32
C TYR A 241 0.81 -17.93 -8.04
N GLN A 242 1.47 -16.84 -8.43
CA GLN A 242 0.88 -15.49 -8.36
C GLN A 242 -0.44 -15.46 -9.15
N LYS A 243 -0.44 -15.97 -10.38
CA LYS A 243 -1.64 -16.06 -11.21
C LYS A 243 -2.73 -16.90 -10.54
N MET A 244 -2.40 -18.10 -10.06
CA MET A 244 -3.38 -18.99 -9.42
C MET A 244 -4.00 -18.35 -8.18
N TYR A 245 -3.24 -17.60 -7.39
CA TYR A 245 -3.75 -16.87 -6.23
C TYR A 245 -4.73 -15.75 -6.67
N LEU A 246 -4.29 -14.89 -7.59
CA LEU A 246 -5.08 -13.76 -8.07
C LEU A 246 -6.36 -14.20 -8.82
N ASP A 247 -6.28 -15.24 -9.64
CA ASP A 247 -7.43 -15.84 -10.35
C ASP A 247 -8.52 -16.33 -9.39
N GLN A 248 -8.17 -16.69 -8.15
CA GLN A 248 -9.12 -17.20 -7.16
C GLN A 248 -9.68 -16.08 -6.27
N ILE A 249 -8.83 -15.17 -5.77
CA ILE A 249 -9.26 -14.14 -4.82
C ILE A 249 -10.00 -12.97 -5.50
N MET A 250 -9.62 -12.60 -6.73
CA MET A 250 -10.24 -11.45 -7.42
C MET A 250 -11.72 -11.66 -7.78
N PRO A 251 -12.16 -12.86 -8.24
CA PRO A 251 -13.59 -13.15 -8.38
C PRO A 251 -14.36 -13.10 -7.06
N TRP A 252 -13.75 -13.54 -5.96
CA TRP A 252 -14.37 -13.42 -4.63
C TRP A 252 -14.54 -11.95 -4.25
N ALA A 253 -13.51 -11.12 -4.45
CA ALA A 253 -13.56 -9.68 -4.17
C ALA A 253 -14.69 -9.00 -4.95
N LYS A 254 -14.79 -9.28 -6.25
CA LYS A 254 -15.85 -8.77 -7.13
C LYS A 254 -17.24 -9.22 -6.68
N LYS A 255 -17.41 -10.50 -6.35
CA LYS A 255 -18.70 -11.06 -5.90
C LYS A 255 -19.19 -10.43 -4.60
N ASN A 256 -18.26 -10.12 -3.70
CA ASN A 256 -18.57 -9.58 -2.37
C ASN A 256 -18.44 -8.05 -2.29
N ASN A 257 -18.23 -7.36 -3.41
CA ASN A 257 -18.02 -5.92 -3.49
C ASN A 257 -16.88 -5.40 -2.58
N VAL A 258 -15.81 -6.16 -2.43
CA VAL A 258 -14.63 -5.78 -1.63
C VAL A 258 -13.60 -5.13 -2.54
N THR A 259 -13.20 -3.90 -2.24
CA THR A 259 -12.08 -3.26 -2.93
C THR A 259 -10.78 -3.86 -2.44
N MET A 260 -9.93 -4.30 -3.38
CA MET A 260 -8.61 -4.85 -3.08
C MET A 260 -7.57 -4.24 -4.02
N PHE A 261 -6.52 -3.63 -3.44
CA PHE A 261 -5.39 -3.07 -4.16
C PHE A 261 -4.31 -4.14 -4.32
N ILE A 262 -4.13 -4.66 -5.54
CA ILE A 262 -3.08 -5.64 -5.83
C ILE A 262 -1.72 -5.01 -5.51
N PHE A 263 -0.91 -5.67 -4.70
CA PHE A 263 0.48 -5.34 -4.48
C PHE A 263 1.34 -6.28 -5.35
N GLU A 264 1.87 -5.82 -6.49
CA GLU A 264 1.81 -4.44 -7.00
C GLU A 264 1.80 -4.32 -8.54
N ALA A 265 1.78 -3.09 -9.06
CA ALA A 265 1.80 -2.83 -10.50
C ALA A 265 3.06 -3.37 -11.17
N PHE A 266 4.24 -2.90 -10.77
CA PHE A 266 5.51 -3.19 -11.43
C PHE A 266 6.50 -3.79 -10.44
N ASP A 267 7.39 -4.65 -10.92
CA ASP A 267 8.58 -5.03 -10.15
C ASP A 267 9.46 -3.81 -9.88
N GLU A 268 9.95 -3.67 -8.65
CA GLU A 268 10.67 -2.49 -8.18
C GLU A 268 12.09 -2.85 -7.69
N PRO A 269 13.12 -2.72 -8.55
CA PRO A 269 14.48 -3.18 -8.24
C PRO A 269 15.16 -2.49 -7.05
N TRP A 270 14.66 -1.32 -6.64
CA TRP A 270 15.24 -0.54 -5.55
C TRP A 270 14.85 -1.05 -4.15
N LYS A 271 13.84 -1.92 -4.05
CA LYS A 271 13.33 -2.42 -2.77
C LYS A 271 14.21 -3.55 -2.20
N GLY A 272 14.19 -3.64 -0.86
CA GLY A 272 14.91 -4.67 -0.11
C GLY A 272 16.44 -4.55 -0.20
N SER A 273 17.12 -5.68 -0.31
CA SER A 273 18.59 -5.78 -0.43
C SER A 273 19.10 -5.74 -1.87
N ASP A 274 20.42 -5.69 -2.07
CA ASP A 274 21.05 -5.74 -3.39
C ASP A 274 20.95 -7.12 -4.08
N GLN A 275 20.43 -8.14 -3.38
CA GLN A 275 20.27 -9.47 -3.97
C GLN A 275 19.23 -9.44 -5.10
N LEU A 276 19.49 -10.20 -6.17
CA LEU A 276 18.60 -10.26 -7.33
C LEU A 276 17.29 -10.98 -7.01
N ASP A 277 17.31 -11.98 -6.13
CA ASP A 277 16.17 -12.77 -5.68
C ASP A 277 15.53 -12.25 -4.39
N GLU A 278 15.82 -11.01 -4.02
CA GLU A 278 15.14 -10.28 -2.93
C GLU A 278 13.64 -10.18 -3.21
N PRO A 279 12.75 -10.82 -2.41
CA PRO A 279 11.33 -10.88 -2.70
C PRO A 279 10.64 -9.53 -2.88
N GLU A 280 11.09 -8.50 -2.16
CA GLU A 280 10.52 -7.14 -2.25
C GLU A 280 10.57 -6.56 -3.68
N LYS A 281 11.44 -7.07 -4.55
CA LYS A 281 11.57 -6.63 -5.95
C LYS A 281 10.57 -7.29 -6.90
N HIS A 282 9.85 -8.33 -6.46
CA HIS A 282 9.16 -9.28 -7.35
C HIS A 282 7.67 -9.42 -7.09
N TRP A 283 6.99 -8.38 -6.63
CA TRP A 283 5.55 -8.38 -6.39
C TRP A 283 4.71 -7.93 -7.60
N GLY A 284 5.34 -7.35 -8.62
CA GLY A 284 4.66 -6.79 -9.78
C GLY A 284 3.85 -7.82 -10.54
N ILE A 285 2.70 -7.41 -11.08
CA ILE A 285 1.99 -8.14 -12.14
C ILE A 285 2.53 -7.78 -13.54
N TYR A 286 3.37 -6.75 -13.62
CA TYR A 286 4.24 -6.41 -14.74
C TYR A 286 5.70 -6.44 -14.27
N ASP A 287 6.64 -6.75 -15.17
CA ASP A 287 8.07 -6.63 -14.88
C ASP A 287 8.54 -5.16 -14.86
N VAL A 288 9.80 -4.93 -14.52
CA VAL A 288 10.42 -3.58 -14.51
C VAL A 288 10.36 -2.88 -15.87
N ASN A 289 10.24 -3.62 -16.97
CA ASN A 289 10.14 -3.11 -18.33
C ASN A 289 8.69 -2.96 -18.80
N ARG A 290 7.71 -3.07 -17.90
CA ARG A 290 6.26 -2.96 -18.17
C ARG A 290 5.72 -4.11 -19.03
N ASN A 291 6.47 -5.20 -19.18
CA ASN A 291 5.94 -6.40 -19.83
C ASN A 291 5.00 -7.13 -18.86
N PRO A 292 3.83 -7.60 -19.33
CA PRO A 292 2.88 -8.30 -18.46
C PRO A 292 3.43 -9.67 -18.05
N LYS A 293 3.36 -9.97 -16.75
CA LYS A 293 3.55 -11.33 -16.22
C LYS A 293 2.29 -12.18 -16.43
N ALA A 294 2.35 -13.46 -16.07
CA ALA A 294 1.30 -14.44 -16.33
C ALA A 294 -0.12 -13.99 -15.96
N TYR A 295 -0.32 -13.32 -14.81
CA TYR A 295 -1.64 -12.80 -14.43
C TYR A 295 -2.09 -11.66 -15.35
N ALA A 296 -1.29 -10.60 -15.49
CA ALA A 296 -1.63 -9.45 -16.32
C ALA A 296 -1.88 -9.85 -17.78
N LYS A 297 -1.06 -10.76 -18.32
CA LYS A 297 -1.14 -11.23 -19.71
C LYS A 297 -2.47 -11.92 -20.02
N ASP A 298 -3.04 -12.66 -19.07
CA ASP A 298 -4.23 -13.47 -19.29
C ASP A 298 -5.51 -12.76 -18.85
N ALA A 299 -5.46 -12.05 -17.71
CA ALA A 299 -6.63 -11.47 -17.05
C ALA A 299 -6.90 -10.01 -17.44
N LEU A 300 -5.87 -9.26 -17.88
CA LEU A 300 -5.97 -7.84 -18.23
C LEU A 300 -5.78 -7.70 -19.74
N LYS A 301 -6.85 -7.35 -20.47
CA LYS A 301 -6.84 -7.22 -21.94
C LYS A 301 -7.07 -5.79 -22.36
#